data_AF-A0A3M1DIQ3-F1
#
_entry.id   AF-A0A3M1DIQ3-F1
#
_cell.length_a   1.000
_cell.length_b   1.000
_cell.length_c   1.000
_cell.angle_alpha   90.00
_cell.angle_beta   90.00
_cell.angle_gamma   90.00
#
_symmetry.space_group_name_H-M   'P 1'
#
loop_
_entity.id
_entity.type
_entity.pdbx_description
1 polymer ?
#
loop_
_entity_poly.entity_id
_entity_poly.type
_entity_poly.pdbx_seq_one_letter_code
_entity_poly.pdbx_strand_id
1 'polypeptide(L)'
;EYRFGVGSTARVVVPPDASVRFALRAGGHIRSTVPGLSLAGTGGRMTGALGDGEAALEITAGSHILLVPEAAEEAEWGAWAPGLEDIGAVVEARLAEAMALLEARLEETLRSVDGEEIRRRVDRVAERARQAAERYAREAREAARREAERARREAEREAERARREAERARMQAERAERRWQRASGRRPEPTRTAAEAEILRVLRLVEEGKITPEQAADLIAALEGR
;
A
#
# COMPACT_ATOMS: atom_id res chain seq x y z
N GLU A 1 5.01 44.33 -8.29
CA GLU A 1 4.59 43.42 -9.37
C GLU A 1 4.91 41.99 -8.93
N TYR A 2 3.93 41.09 -9.00
CA TYR A 2 4.06 39.71 -8.55
C TYR A 2 3.73 38.77 -9.71
N ARG A 3 4.58 37.78 -9.98
CA ARG A 3 4.40 36.83 -11.08
C ARG A 3 4.41 35.39 -10.55
N PHE A 4 3.37 34.63 -10.89
CA PHE A 4 3.21 33.23 -10.49
C PHE A 4 2.93 32.34 -11.70
N GLY A 5 3.59 31.17 -11.75
CA GLY A 5 3.39 30.15 -12.77
C GLY A 5 3.04 28.82 -12.12
N VAL A 6 1.92 28.22 -12.53
CA VAL A 6 1.40 26.95 -11.98
C VAL A 6 1.11 25.99 -13.14
N GLY A 7 1.63 24.76 -13.06
CA GLY A 7 1.45 23.76 -14.13
C GLY A 7 0.02 23.22 -14.26
N SER A 8 -0.82 23.36 -13.23
CA SER A 8 -2.18 22.83 -13.17
C SER A 8 -3.21 23.94 -12.87
N THR A 9 -3.85 23.91 -11.70
CA THR A 9 -4.92 24.85 -11.30
C THR A 9 -4.40 25.83 -10.26
N ALA A 10 -4.67 27.12 -10.44
CA ALA A 10 -4.33 28.17 -9.48
C ALA A 10 -5.59 28.66 -8.76
N ARG A 11 -5.57 28.62 -7.42
CA ARG A 11 -6.57 29.25 -6.56
C ARG A 11 -5.94 30.47 -5.91
N VAL A 12 -6.55 31.64 -6.08
CA VAL A 12 -6.05 32.91 -5.56
C VAL A 12 -7.10 33.49 -4.65
N VAL A 13 -6.72 33.70 -3.40
CA VAL A 13 -7.53 34.35 -2.39
C VAL A 13 -7.23 35.85 -2.45
N VAL A 14 -8.26 36.67 -2.59
CA VAL A 14 -8.14 38.13 -2.75
C VAL A 14 -8.80 38.82 -1.55
N PRO A 15 -8.05 39.59 -0.75
CA PRO A 15 -8.59 40.39 0.34
C PRO A 15 -9.65 41.40 -0.16
N PRO A 16 -10.68 41.70 0.63
CA PRO A 16 -11.75 42.63 0.23
C PRO A 16 -11.27 44.08 0.01
N ASP A 17 -10.16 44.46 0.64
CA ASP A 17 -9.51 45.78 0.57
C ASP A 17 -8.33 45.82 -0.42
N ALA A 18 -8.13 44.76 -1.21
CA ALA A 18 -7.00 44.67 -2.12
C ALA A 18 -7.14 45.59 -3.35
N SER A 19 -6.15 46.46 -3.58
CA SER A 19 -6.04 47.30 -4.78
C SER A 19 -5.05 46.68 -5.78
N VAL A 20 -5.53 45.84 -6.71
CA VAL A 20 -4.68 44.99 -7.57
C VAL A 20 -5.18 44.94 -9.01
N ARG A 21 -4.25 45.11 -9.96
CA ARG A 21 -4.41 44.79 -11.39
C ARG A 21 -3.97 43.36 -11.66
N PHE A 22 -4.89 42.58 -12.21
CA PHE A 22 -4.71 41.18 -12.55
C PHE A 22 -4.38 41.03 -14.03
N ALA A 23 -3.39 40.20 -14.34
CA ALA A 23 -3.08 39.68 -15.67
C ALA A 23 -3.03 38.17 -15.60
N LEU A 24 -4.09 37.52 -16.08
CA LEU A 24 -4.34 36.10 -15.90
C LEU A 24 -4.23 35.39 -17.24
N ARG A 25 -3.54 34.25 -17.27
CA ARG A 25 -3.46 33.37 -18.43
C ARG A 25 -3.72 31.93 -18.00
N ALA A 26 -4.73 31.30 -18.57
CA ALA A 26 -5.07 29.92 -18.29
C ALA A 26 -5.15 29.10 -19.58
N GLY A 27 -4.77 27.82 -19.52
CA GLY A 27 -5.03 26.87 -20.62
C GLY A 27 -6.52 26.51 -20.76
N GLY A 28 -7.30 26.66 -19.69
CA GLY A 28 -8.73 26.42 -19.59
C GLY A 28 -9.50 27.67 -19.14
N HIS A 29 -10.47 27.50 -18.23
CA HIS A 29 -11.36 28.60 -17.82
C HIS A 29 -10.81 29.42 -16.65
N ILE A 30 -11.13 30.73 -16.66
CA ILE A 30 -10.87 31.67 -15.59
C ILE A 30 -12.23 32.08 -15.00
N ARG A 31 -12.43 31.87 -13.70
CA ARG A 31 -13.65 32.28 -12.99
C ARG A 31 -13.30 33.20 -11.82
N SER A 32 -14.09 34.24 -11.65
CA SER A 32 -14.00 35.17 -10.52
C SER A 32 -15.31 35.20 -9.77
N THR A 33 -15.24 35.04 -8.44
CA THR A 33 -16.36 35.30 -7.52
C THR A 33 -16.09 36.52 -6.64
N VAL A 34 -15.06 37.31 -6.95
CA VAL A 34 -14.68 38.51 -6.20
C VAL A 34 -15.62 39.67 -6.57
N PRO A 35 -16.37 40.24 -5.61
CA PRO A 35 -17.24 41.39 -5.86
C PRO A 35 -16.44 42.60 -6.38
N GLY A 36 -16.98 43.32 -7.37
CA GLY A 36 -16.33 44.51 -7.92
C GLY A 36 -15.16 44.24 -8.89
N LEU A 37 -14.75 42.98 -9.08
CA LEU A 37 -13.72 42.63 -10.05
C LEU A 37 -14.33 42.32 -11.41
N SER A 38 -14.22 43.26 -12.34
CA SER A 38 -14.54 43.03 -13.75
C SER A 38 -13.31 42.53 -14.50
N LEU A 39 -13.38 41.30 -15.02
CA LEU A 39 -12.35 40.74 -15.91
C LEU A 39 -12.78 40.93 -17.37
N ALA A 40 -11.91 41.54 -18.17
CA ALA A 40 -12.05 41.68 -19.61
C ALA A 40 -10.91 40.94 -20.32
N GLY A 41 -11.20 40.19 -21.37
CA GLY A 41 -10.17 39.48 -22.12
C GLY A 41 -10.69 38.62 -23.25
N THR A 42 -9.81 38.36 -24.22
CA THR A 42 -10.03 37.51 -25.40
C THR A 42 -8.86 36.53 -25.55
N GLY A 43 -9.15 35.28 -25.90
CA GLY A 43 -8.12 34.28 -26.23
C GLY A 43 -7.29 33.75 -25.06
N GLY A 44 -7.91 33.43 -23.92
CA GLY A 44 -7.25 32.77 -22.77
C GLY A 44 -6.36 33.68 -21.92
N ARG A 45 -6.34 34.98 -22.22
CA ARG A 45 -5.77 36.04 -21.37
C ARG A 45 -6.90 36.92 -20.84
N MET A 46 -6.99 37.09 -19.53
CA MET A 46 -7.94 37.98 -18.88
C MET A 46 -7.20 39.02 -18.04
N THR A 47 -7.69 40.26 -18.08
CA THR A 47 -7.17 41.36 -17.30
C THR A 47 -8.31 42.06 -16.57
N GLY A 48 -8.06 42.48 -15.33
CA GLY A 48 -9.03 43.28 -14.59
C GLY A 48 -8.35 44.04 -13.47
N ALA A 49 -9.04 45.03 -12.93
CA ALA A 49 -8.59 45.77 -11.77
C ALA A 49 -9.60 45.60 -10.64
N LEU A 50 -9.09 45.42 -9.43
CA LEU A 50 -9.85 45.55 -8.19
C LEU A 50 -9.33 46.80 -7.47
N GLY A 51 -10.24 47.66 -6.99
CA GLY A 51 -9.89 48.96 -6.43
C GLY A 51 -9.16 49.86 -7.44
N ASP A 52 -8.20 50.63 -6.96
CA ASP A 52 -7.42 51.58 -7.75
C ASP A 52 -6.27 50.93 -8.55
N GLY A 53 -6.02 49.63 -8.34
CA GLY A 53 -5.05 48.87 -9.12
C GLY A 53 -3.57 49.14 -8.80
N GLU A 54 -3.26 49.46 -7.54
CA GLU A 54 -1.93 49.86 -7.07
C GLU A 54 -0.87 48.75 -7.21
N ALA A 55 -1.25 47.50 -6.99
CA ALA A 55 -0.38 46.34 -7.20
C ALA A 55 -0.65 45.67 -8.57
N ALA A 56 0.36 45.04 -9.16
CA ALA A 56 0.22 44.25 -10.38
C ALA A 56 0.48 42.77 -10.07
N LEU A 57 -0.46 41.90 -10.44
CA LEU A 57 -0.41 40.45 -10.23
C LEU A 57 -0.58 39.72 -11.57
N GLU A 58 0.45 38.98 -11.97
CA GLU A 58 0.45 38.14 -13.17
C GLU A 58 0.44 36.66 -12.80
N ILE A 59 -0.54 35.92 -13.32
CA ILE A 59 -0.71 34.49 -13.01
C ILE A 59 -0.86 33.70 -14.30
N THR A 60 -0.03 32.68 -14.47
CA THR A 60 -0.15 31.71 -15.55
C THR A 60 -0.47 30.33 -14.98
N ALA A 61 -1.55 29.70 -15.46
CA ALA A 61 -1.97 28.36 -15.08
C ALA A 61 -2.10 27.44 -16.31
N GLY A 62 -1.63 26.19 -16.21
CA GLY A 62 -1.79 25.21 -17.28
C GLY A 62 -3.24 24.76 -17.50
N SER A 63 -4.09 24.85 -16.47
CA SER A 63 -5.48 24.41 -16.50
C SER A 63 -6.45 25.56 -16.15
N HIS A 64 -6.85 25.73 -14.88
CA HIS A 64 -7.89 26.69 -14.50
C HIS A 64 -7.37 27.75 -13.51
N ILE A 65 -7.98 28.93 -13.52
CA ILE A 65 -7.74 29.97 -12.50
C ILE A 65 -9.06 30.30 -11.79
N LEU A 66 -9.05 30.24 -10.47
CA LEU A 66 -10.17 30.59 -9.60
C LEU A 66 -9.76 31.74 -8.68
N LEU A 67 -10.44 32.87 -8.81
CA LEU A 67 -10.31 34.01 -7.88
C LEU A 67 -11.46 33.95 -6.87
N VAL A 68 -11.13 33.88 -5.59
CA VAL A 68 -12.10 33.85 -4.50
C VAL A 68 -11.83 34.98 -3.51
N PRO A 69 -12.87 35.64 -2.96
CA PRO A 69 -12.67 36.63 -1.92
C PRO A 69 -12.17 35.97 -0.63
N GLU A 70 -11.34 36.68 0.12
CA GLU A 70 -11.01 36.37 1.51
C GLU A 70 -12.20 36.74 2.40
N ALA A 71 -13.28 35.98 2.30
CA ALA A 71 -14.34 36.06 3.29
C ALA A 71 -13.86 35.30 4.52
N ALA A 72 -13.85 35.97 5.67
CA ALA A 72 -13.74 35.33 6.98
C ALA A 72 -14.70 34.15 7.02
N GLU A 73 -14.18 32.99 7.42
CA GLU A 73 -14.96 31.79 7.70
C GLU A 73 -16.10 32.17 8.66
N GLU A 74 -17.32 32.39 8.14
CA GLU A 74 -18.64 32.27 8.81
C GLU A 74 -19.81 32.99 8.09
N ALA A 75 -19.59 33.88 7.12
CA ALA A 75 -20.70 34.61 6.48
C ALA A 75 -21.31 33.88 5.28
N GLU A 76 -21.79 32.67 5.54
CA GLU A 76 -22.73 31.94 4.72
C GLU A 76 -24.06 32.75 4.61
N TRP A 77 -24.49 33.06 3.39
CA TRP A 77 -25.89 33.39 3.02
C TRP A 77 -26.57 34.69 3.52
N GLY A 78 -25.94 35.54 4.34
CA GLY A 78 -26.63 36.70 4.96
C GLY A 78 -26.74 38.01 4.15
N ALA A 79 -25.99 38.19 3.06
CA ALA A 79 -25.83 39.51 2.41
C ALA A 79 -26.86 39.86 1.30
N TRP A 80 -27.80 38.97 1.00
CA TRP A 80 -28.77 39.14 -0.10
C TRP A 80 -30.11 39.80 0.34
N ALA A 81 -30.15 40.47 1.51
CA ALA A 81 -31.40 40.63 2.25
C ALA A 81 -32.39 41.77 1.84
N PRO A 82 -32.06 42.94 1.28
CA PRO A 82 -33.11 43.91 0.96
C PRO A 82 -33.52 43.79 -0.52
N GLY A 83 -34.39 42.83 -0.81
CA GLY A 83 -35.02 42.66 -2.13
C GLY A 83 -35.38 41.21 -2.53
N LEU A 84 -34.97 40.21 -1.74
CA LEU A 84 -35.18 38.79 -2.07
C LEU A 84 -36.51 38.20 -1.57
N GLU A 85 -37.27 38.87 -0.69
CA GLU A 85 -38.53 38.30 -0.19
C GLU A 85 -39.57 38.13 -1.32
N ASP A 86 -39.64 39.08 -2.26
CA ASP A 86 -40.52 38.97 -3.44
C ASP A 86 -40.00 37.99 -4.50
N ILE A 87 -38.66 37.88 -4.65
CA ILE A 87 -38.06 36.92 -5.58
C ILE A 87 -38.18 35.50 -5.03
N GLY A 88 -38.06 35.32 -3.72
CA GLY A 88 -38.22 34.03 -3.03
C GLY A 88 -39.58 33.41 -3.29
N ALA A 89 -40.66 34.18 -3.14
CA ALA A 89 -42.01 33.69 -3.41
C ALA A 89 -42.23 33.31 -4.89
N VAL A 90 -41.69 34.10 -5.83
CA VAL A 90 -41.80 33.83 -7.28
C VAL A 90 -40.94 32.64 -7.69
N VAL A 91 -39.74 32.50 -7.11
CA VAL A 91 -38.83 31.36 -7.35
C VAL A 91 -39.39 30.09 -6.72
N GLU A 92 -39.96 30.15 -5.51
CA GLU A 92 -40.63 29.00 -4.88
C GLU A 92 -41.83 28.53 -5.70
N ALA A 93 -42.67 29.44 -6.19
CA ALA A 93 -43.79 29.08 -7.04
C ALA A 93 -43.33 28.40 -8.34
N ARG A 94 -42.29 28.96 -8.99
CA ARG A 94 -41.71 28.35 -10.20
C ARG A 94 -40.98 27.05 -9.93
N LEU A 95 -40.33 26.91 -8.78
CA LEU A 95 -39.64 25.69 -8.37
C LEU A 95 -40.66 24.60 -8.02
N ALA A 96 -41.75 24.94 -7.35
CA ALA A 96 -42.85 24.01 -7.07
C ALA A 96 -43.52 23.53 -8.37
N GLU A 97 -43.77 24.43 -9.32
CA GLU A 97 -44.30 24.05 -10.64
C GLU A 97 -43.32 23.18 -11.43
N ALA A 98 -42.03 23.51 -11.40
CA ALA A 98 -40.99 22.71 -12.05
C ALA A 98 -40.83 21.33 -11.39
N MET A 99 -40.88 21.25 -10.06
CA MET A 99 -40.83 19.99 -9.33
C MET A 99 -42.08 19.14 -9.59
N ALA A 100 -43.27 19.72 -9.65
CA ALA A 100 -44.50 19.00 -10.00
C ALA A 100 -44.45 18.44 -11.43
N LEU A 101 -43.92 19.20 -12.40
CA LEU A 101 -43.71 18.73 -13.77
C LEU A 101 -42.63 17.63 -13.83
N LEU A 102 -41.56 17.78 -13.04
CA LEU A 102 -40.48 16.80 -12.96
C LEU A 102 -40.98 15.49 -12.33
N GLU A 103 -41.79 15.56 -11.27
CA GLU A 103 -42.40 14.42 -10.61
C GLU A 103 -43.37 13.69 -11.54
N ALA A 104 -44.25 14.41 -12.24
CA ALA A 104 -45.15 13.81 -13.22
C ALA A 104 -44.36 13.11 -14.34
N ARG A 105 -43.28 13.73 -14.83
CA ARG A 105 -42.41 13.17 -15.86
C ARG A 105 -41.57 12.01 -15.34
N LEU A 106 -41.10 12.06 -14.08
CA LEU A 106 -40.39 10.98 -13.41
C LEU A 106 -41.30 9.79 -13.16
N GLU A 107 -42.56 10.01 -12.80
CA GLU A 107 -43.54 8.95 -12.64
C GLU A 107 -43.89 8.29 -13.98
N GLU A 108 -43.94 9.08 -15.06
CA GLU A 108 -44.11 8.58 -16.44
C GLU A 108 -42.85 7.82 -16.94
N THR A 109 -41.64 8.29 -16.60
CA THR A 109 -40.40 7.59 -16.96
C THR A 109 -40.13 6.37 -16.08
N LEU A 110 -40.47 6.39 -14.79
CA LEU A 110 -40.37 5.22 -13.92
C LEU A 110 -41.43 4.16 -14.25
N ARG A 111 -42.57 4.55 -14.83
CA ARG A 111 -43.52 3.61 -15.45
C ARG A 111 -42.97 2.94 -16.71
N SER A 112 -41.96 3.53 -17.38
CA SER A 112 -41.33 2.97 -18.60
C SER A 112 -39.93 2.38 -18.38
N VAL A 113 -39.27 2.66 -17.25
CA VAL A 113 -38.01 2.04 -16.86
C VAL A 113 -38.31 0.80 -16.03
N ASP A 114 -38.30 -0.35 -16.69
CA ASP A 114 -38.53 -1.65 -16.08
C ASP A 114 -37.39 -1.97 -15.08
N GLY A 115 -37.63 -1.76 -13.79
CA GLY A 115 -36.66 -1.99 -12.72
C GLY A 115 -36.16 -3.44 -12.63
N GLU A 116 -36.81 -4.37 -13.33
CA GLU A 116 -36.36 -5.75 -13.50
C GLU A 116 -35.23 -5.88 -14.54
N GLU A 117 -35.26 -5.11 -15.64
CA GLU A 117 -34.22 -5.15 -16.67
C GLU A 117 -32.90 -4.57 -16.17
N ILE A 118 -32.98 -3.49 -15.38
CA ILE A 118 -31.82 -2.88 -14.71
C ILE A 118 -31.21 -3.88 -13.71
N ARG A 119 -32.02 -4.55 -12.89
CA ARG A 119 -31.54 -5.58 -11.95
C ARG A 119 -30.82 -6.72 -12.67
N ARG A 120 -31.43 -7.29 -13.73
CA ARG A 120 -30.79 -8.35 -14.54
C ARG A 120 -29.50 -7.88 -15.21
N ARG A 121 -29.40 -6.60 -15.60
CA ARG A 121 -28.16 -6.03 -16.17
C ARG A 121 -27.07 -5.87 -15.11
N VAL A 122 -27.40 -5.38 -13.92
CA VAL A 122 -26.48 -5.24 -12.80
C VAL A 122 -25.97 -6.61 -12.34
N ASP A 123 -26.84 -7.61 -12.21
CA ASP A 123 -26.45 -8.97 -11.83
C ASP A 123 -25.46 -9.58 -12.83
N ARG A 124 -25.68 -9.39 -14.14
CA ARG A 124 -24.75 -9.88 -15.17
C ARG A 124 -23.40 -9.17 -15.14
N VAL A 125 -23.35 -7.88 -14.78
CA VAL A 125 -22.09 -7.15 -14.62
C VAL A 125 -21.36 -7.60 -13.37
N ALA A 126 -22.07 -7.76 -12.25
CA ALA A 126 -21.52 -8.28 -11.01
C ALA A 126 -20.94 -9.70 -11.18
N GLU A 127 -21.65 -10.57 -11.91
CA GLU A 127 -21.19 -11.95 -12.15
C GLU A 127 -19.94 -11.99 -13.03
N ARG A 128 -19.87 -11.14 -14.08
CA ARG A 128 -18.66 -11.00 -14.89
C ARG A 128 -17.48 -10.44 -14.09
N ALA A 129 -17.73 -9.49 -13.20
CA ALA A 129 -16.70 -8.94 -12.32
C ALA A 129 -16.17 -10.01 -11.35
N ARG A 130 -17.05 -10.84 -10.78
CA ARG A 130 -16.66 -11.99 -9.93
C ARG A 130 -15.80 -12.99 -10.69
N GLN A 131 -16.23 -13.40 -11.89
CA GLN A 131 -15.48 -14.34 -12.71
C GLN A 131 -14.12 -13.79 -13.16
N ALA A 132 -14.00 -12.48 -13.40
CA ALA A 132 -12.72 -11.86 -13.69
C ALA A 132 -11.82 -11.87 -12.45
N ALA A 133 -12.35 -11.48 -11.28
CA ALA A 133 -11.63 -11.48 -10.02
C ALA A 133 -11.10 -12.87 -9.65
N GLU A 134 -11.90 -13.93 -9.86
CA GLU A 134 -11.48 -15.31 -9.61
C GLU A 134 -10.33 -15.75 -10.51
N ARG A 135 -10.34 -15.36 -11.80
CA ARG A 135 -9.24 -15.65 -12.73
C ARG A 135 -7.95 -14.95 -12.30
N TYR A 136 -8.02 -13.66 -11.99
CA TYR A 136 -6.86 -12.92 -11.49
C TYR A 136 -6.34 -13.50 -10.18
N ALA A 137 -7.22 -13.87 -9.25
CA ALA A 137 -6.83 -14.50 -7.99
C ALA A 137 -6.16 -15.86 -8.22
N ARG A 138 -6.65 -16.65 -9.18
CA ARG A 138 -6.03 -17.94 -9.54
C ARG A 138 -4.66 -17.75 -10.16
N GLU A 139 -4.52 -16.84 -11.11
CA GLU A 139 -3.24 -16.54 -11.75
C GLU A 139 -2.21 -16.01 -10.75
N ALA A 140 -2.62 -15.11 -9.85
CA ALA A 140 -1.77 -14.60 -8.78
C ALA A 140 -1.31 -15.72 -7.83
N ARG A 141 -2.21 -16.64 -7.45
CA ARG A 141 -1.87 -17.81 -6.62
C ARG A 141 -0.90 -18.76 -7.32
N GLU A 142 -1.10 -19.02 -8.61
CA GLU A 142 -0.21 -19.88 -9.38
C GLU A 142 1.17 -19.25 -9.57
N ALA A 143 1.24 -17.93 -9.82
CA ALA A 143 2.50 -17.19 -9.89
C ALA A 143 3.25 -17.24 -8.56
N ALA A 144 2.56 -16.92 -7.45
CA ALA A 144 3.13 -16.97 -6.11
C ALA A 144 3.63 -18.39 -5.74
N ARG A 145 2.88 -19.42 -6.15
CA ARG A 145 3.29 -20.82 -5.93
C ARG A 145 4.57 -21.16 -6.70
N ARG A 146 4.67 -20.76 -7.97
CA ARG A 146 5.87 -21.02 -8.79
C ARG A 146 7.09 -20.30 -8.23
N GLU A 147 6.91 -19.08 -7.74
CA GLU A 147 7.98 -18.30 -7.11
C GLU A 147 8.42 -18.95 -5.79
N ALA A 148 7.47 -19.34 -4.94
CA ALA A 148 7.76 -20.05 -3.70
C ALA A 148 8.49 -21.39 -3.95
N GLU A 149 8.14 -22.11 -5.01
CA GLU A 149 8.82 -23.35 -5.39
C GLU A 149 10.25 -23.11 -5.87
N ARG A 150 10.49 -22.04 -6.64
CA ARG A 150 11.84 -21.64 -7.05
C ARG A 150 12.69 -21.26 -5.85
N ALA A 151 12.17 -20.42 -4.96
CA ALA A 151 12.86 -20.04 -3.73
C ALA A 151 13.19 -21.25 -2.85
N ARG A 152 12.26 -22.21 -2.72
CA ARG A 152 12.52 -23.47 -2.00
C ARG A 152 13.66 -24.28 -2.64
N ARG A 153 13.66 -24.44 -3.97
CA ARG A 153 14.72 -25.18 -4.68
C ARG A 153 16.08 -24.53 -4.54
N GLU A 154 16.14 -23.20 -4.55
CA GLU A 154 17.38 -22.46 -4.34
C GLU A 154 17.88 -22.65 -2.91
N ALA A 155 17.00 -22.49 -1.91
CA ALA A 155 17.35 -22.73 -0.51
C ALA A 155 17.81 -24.18 -0.28
N GLU A 156 17.18 -25.17 -0.91
CA GLU A 156 17.59 -26.57 -0.80
C GLU A 156 18.98 -26.82 -1.42
N ARG A 157 19.27 -26.24 -2.59
CA ARG A 157 20.58 -26.34 -3.23
C ARG A 157 21.67 -25.66 -2.39
N GLU A 158 21.35 -24.53 -1.78
CA GLU A 158 22.27 -23.82 -0.89
C GLU A 158 22.53 -24.63 0.39
N ALA A 159 21.48 -25.19 1.00
CA ALA A 159 21.60 -26.08 2.16
C ALA A 159 22.44 -27.32 1.83
N GLU A 160 22.26 -27.91 0.64
CA GLU A 160 23.07 -29.04 0.18
C GLU A 160 24.54 -28.66 0.00
N ARG A 161 24.83 -27.50 -0.58
CA ARG A 161 26.20 -26.98 -0.71
C ARG A 161 26.84 -26.75 0.66
N ALA A 162 26.14 -26.07 1.55
CA ALA A 162 26.59 -25.84 2.92
C ALA A 162 26.85 -27.16 3.65
N ARG A 163 25.99 -28.17 3.47
CA ARG A 163 26.19 -29.50 4.05
C ARG A 163 27.45 -30.18 3.50
N ARG A 164 27.67 -30.14 2.19
CA ARG A 164 28.87 -30.71 1.56
C ARG A 164 30.15 -30.00 2.02
N GLU A 165 30.10 -28.70 2.18
CA GLU A 165 31.23 -27.91 2.71
C GLU A 165 31.51 -28.24 4.18
N ALA A 166 30.47 -28.33 5.00
CA ALA A 166 30.59 -28.75 6.39
C ALA A 166 31.18 -30.17 6.52
N GLU A 167 30.77 -31.10 5.65
CA GLU A 167 31.32 -32.45 5.60
C GLU A 167 32.80 -32.43 5.19
N ARG A 168 33.17 -31.66 4.16
CA ARG A 168 34.57 -31.49 3.75
C ARG A 168 35.40 -30.87 4.87
N ALA A 169 34.87 -29.87 5.57
CA ALA A 169 35.53 -29.24 6.71
C ALA A 169 35.74 -30.25 7.84
N ARG A 170 34.73 -31.08 8.16
CA ARG A 170 34.87 -32.21 9.11
C ARG A 170 35.97 -33.18 8.69
N MET A 171 35.98 -33.62 7.44
CA MET A 171 37.01 -34.54 6.92
C MET A 171 38.41 -33.92 6.98
N GLN A 172 38.54 -32.61 6.70
CA GLN A 172 39.82 -31.92 6.82
C GLN A 172 40.27 -31.78 8.28
N ALA A 173 39.35 -31.44 9.18
CA ALA A 173 39.62 -31.38 10.61
C ALA A 173 40.09 -32.74 11.14
N GLU A 174 39.38 -33.82 10.80
CA GLU A 174 39.76 -35.19 11.18
C GLU A 174 41.14 -35.58 10.63
N ARG A 175 41.43 -35.24 9.36
CA ARG A 175 42.76 -35.48 8.76
C ARG A 175 43.85 -34.67 9.45
N ALA A 176 43.58 -33.42 9.80
CA ALA A 176 44.51 -32.55 10.52
C ALA A 176 44.77 -33.10 11.92
N GLU A 177 43.74 -33.54 12.61
CA GLU A 177 43.81 -34.19 13.91
C GLU A 177 44.65 -35.47 13.84
N ARG A 178 44.38 -36.37 12.89
CA ARG A 178 45.19 -37.58 12.66
C ARG A 178 46.66 -37.27 12.32
N ARG A 179 46.94 -36.16 11.63
CA ARG A 179 48.33 -35.72 11.38
C ARG A 179 48.98 -35.21 12.65
N TRP A 180 48.27 -34.41 13.43
CA TRP A 180 48.75 -33.87 14.69
C TRP A 180 48.98 -34.97 15.74
N GLN A 181 48.11 -35.97 15.83
CA GLN A 181 48.29 -37.15 16.69
C GLN A 181 49.56 -37.92 16.32
N ARG A 182 49.83 -38.13 15.02
CA ARG A 182 51.06 -38.77 14.55
C ARG A 182 52.31 -37.94 14.88
N ALA A 183 52.24 -36.63 14.72
CA ALA A 183 53.37 -35.73 15.00
C ALA A 183 53.63 -35.53 16.51
N SER A 184 52.57 -35.56 17.33
CA SER A 184 52.65 -35.34 18.78
C SER A 184 52.93 -36.61 19.59
N GLY A 185 52.88 -37.79 18.97
CA GLY A 185 53.08 -39.07 19.66
C GLY A 185 52.02 -39.42 20.69
N ARG A 186 50.94 -38.63 20.82
CA ARG A 186 49.82 -38.90 21.71
C ARG A 186 48.95 -40.02 21.13
N ARG A 187 48.82 -41.12 21.87
CA ARG A 187 47.83 -42.17 21.61
C ARG A 187 46.43 -41.58 21.87
N PRO A 188 45.40 -41.87 21.05
CA PRO A 188 44.06 -41.36 21.29
C PRO A 188 43.58 -41.84 22.66
N GLU A 189 43.20 -40.91 23.54
CA GLU A 189 42.52 -41.25 24.78
C GLU A 189 41.12 -41.79 24.45
N PRO A 190 40.68 -42.89 25.08
CA PRO A 190 39.32 -43.37 24.89
C PRO A 190 38.34 -42.27 25.31
N THR A 191 37.45 -41.87 24.40
CA THR A 191 36.38 -40.92 24.71
C THR A 191 35.44 -41.54 25.74
N ARG A 192 34.92 -40.76 26.69
CA ARG A 192 33.96 -41.24 27.72
C ARG A 192 32.80 -42.07 27.15
N THR A 193 32.34 -41.73 25.95
CA THR A 193 31.29 -42.44 25.22
C THR A 193 31.68 -43.87 24.81
N ALA A 194 32.96 -44.15 24.58
CA ALA A 194 33.45 -45.49 24.26
C ALA A 194 33.50 -46.37 25.51
N ALA A 195 33.88 -45.80 26.66
CA ALA A 195 33.86 -46.49 27.95
C ALA A 195 32.40 -46.84 28.36
N GLU A 196 31.47 -45.88 28.23
CA GLU A 196 30.04 -46.11 28.46
C GLU A 196 29.47 -47.22 27.55
N ALA A 197 29.89 -47.27 26.28
CA ALA A 197 29.46 -48.30 25.34
C ALA A 197 30.01 -49.70 25.67
N GLU A 198 31.19 -49.81 26.29
CA GLU A 198 31.73 -51.09 26.77
C GLU A 198 31.01 -51.55 28.04
N ILE A 199 30.71 -50.65 28.96
CA ILE A 199 29.92 -50.94 30.16
C ILE A 199 28.54 -51.49 29.78
N LEU A 200 27.85 -50.84 28.84
CA LEU A 200 26.56 -51.33 28.33
C LEU A 200 26.65 -52.71 27.66
N ARG A 201 27.80 -53.02 27.05
CA ARG A 201 28.05 -54.32 26.42
C ARG A 201 28.26 -55.42 27.46
N VAL A 202 28.97 -55.11 28.55
CA VAL A 202 29.12 -56.01 29.71
C VAL A 202 27.77 -56.26 30.37
N LEU A 203 26.95 -55.22 30.58
CA LEU A 203 25.60 -55.38 31.13
C LEU A 203 24.71 -56.28 30.27
N ARG A 204 24.82 -56.18 28.93
CA ARG A 204 24.09 -57.06 28.01
C ARG A 204 24.53 -58.53 28.11
N LEU A 205 25.80 -58.80 28.37
CA LEU A 205 26.29 -60.17 28.56
C LEU A 205 25.76 -60.82 29.86
N VAL A 206 25.49 -60.01 30.89
CA VAL A 206 24.82 -60.46 32.11
C VAL A 206 23.37 -60.81 31.83
N GLU A 207 22.66 -59.94 31.08
CA GLU A 207 21.26 -60.17 30.68
C GLU A 207 21.11 -61.44 29.84
N GLU A 208 22.05 -61.70 28.93
CA GLU A 208 22.10 -62.92 28.10
C GLU A 208 22.59 -64.17 28.88
N GLY A 209 22.98 -64.02 30.15
CA GLY A 209 23.47 -65.12 31.00
C GLY A 209 24.84 -65.68 30.61
N LYS A 210 25.61 -64.95 29.79
CA LYS A 210 26.94 -65.39 29.32
C LYS A 210 28.05 -65.17 30.35
N ILE A 211 27.83 -64.27 31.32
CA ILE A 211 28.73 -63.99 32.44
C ILE A 211 27.90 -63.84 33.73
N THR A 212 28.51 -64.12 34.88
CA THR A 212 27.85 -63.89 36.17
C THR A 212 27.88 -62.40 36.56
N PRO A 213 26.97 -61.95 37.44
CA PRO A 213 26.99 -60.59 37.96
C PRO A 213 28.33 -60.22 38.63
N GLU A 214 28.99 -61.16 39.32
CA GLU A 214 30.31 -60.89 39.92
C GLU A 214 31.39 -60.70 38.86
N GLN A 215 31.39 -61.53 37.81
CA GLN A 215 32.32 -61.39 36.68
C GLN A 215 32.12 -60.07 35.93
N ALA A 216 30.88 -59.57 35.85
CA ALA A 216 30.59 -58.28 35.27
C ALA A 216 31.11 -57.12 36.11
N ALA A 217 31.00 -57.19 37.44
CA ALA A 217 31.53 -56.18 38.35
C ALA A 217 33.06 -56.06 38.23
N ASP A 218 33.77 -57.19 38.15
CA ASP A 218 35.22 -57.22 37.96
C ASP A 218 35.63 -56.61 36.61
N LEU A 219 34.87 -56.91 35.55
CA LEU A 219 35.12 -56.35 34.21
C LEU A 219 34.85 -54.84 34.16
N ILE A 220 33.79 -54.35 34.79
CA ILE A 220 33.48 -52.92 34.84
C ILE A 220 34.53 -52.17 35.66
N ALA A 221 34.93 -52.71 36.82
CA ALA A 221 35.99 -52.12 37.64
C ALA A 221 37.34 -52.05 36.91
N ALA A 222 37.68 -53.07 36.14
CA ALA A 222 38.89 -53.09 35.31
C ALA A 222 38.83 -52.08 34.14
N LEU A 223 37.62 -51.74 33.66
CA LEU A 223 37.39 -50.74 32.61
C LEU A 223 37.41 -49.29 33.14
N GLU A 224 36.93 -49.05 34.37
CA GLU A 224 36.94 -47.73 35.01
C GLU A 224 38.31 -47.33 35.59
N GLY A 225 39.15 -48.31 35.94
CA GLY A 225 40.50 -48.08 36.48
C GLY A 225 41.59 -47.82 35.43
N ARG A 226 41.23 -47.51 34.18
CA ARG A 226 42.12 -47.46 33.02
C ARG A 226 42.27 -46.08 32.41
#